data_AF-A0AAD3MJ86-F1
#
_entry.id   AF-A0AAD3MJ86-F1
#
_cell.length_a   1.000
_cell.length_b   1.000
_cell.length_c   1.000
_cell.angle_alpha   90.00
_cell.angle_beta   90.00
_cell.angle_gamma   90.00
#
_symmetry.space_group_name_H-M   'P 1'
#
loop_
_entity.id
_entity.type
_entity.pdbx_description
1 polymer ?
#
loop_
_entity_poly.entity_id
_entity_poly.type
_entity_poly.pdbx_seq_one_letter_code
_entity_poly.pdbx_strand_id
1 'polypeptide(L)'
;VTQVPIESCEQYGTCGECLSSGDPHCGWCVLHNICSERNRCERADEPYRFAASLNQCVKATVYPDSIAVSEPSVPLLVKVSDVPDLSAGITCSFGNLTEVEGQVNGNQILCVSPAAKDVPLIPTDQDWSGVELRLNSKETGQMLISTEVKFYNCSVHQLCLSCVNSAFRCHWCKYRNLCTHDPSSCSFQEGRVNASEDCPQLVRSEEILIPAGEVKPITLKARNLPQPQSGQRGYECVLHIQGVSHRVTALRFNSSSVQCQNSSYLYEGMKISELPVDFSVVWNGNFIIDNPENIQ
;
A
#
# COMPACT_ATOMS: atom_id res chain seq x y z
N VAL A 1 5.04 -32.71 -48.72
CA VAL A 1 5.70 -33.29 -47.54
C VAL A 1 6.04 -32.14 -46.63
N THR A 2 5.57 -32.15 -45.38
CA THR A 2 5.81 -31.08 -44.41
C THR A 2 6.69 -31.67 -43.32
N GLN A 3 7.85 -31.07 -43.09
CA GLN A 3 8.77 -31.46 -42.02
C GLN A 3 8.29 -30.77 -40.74
N VAL A 4 7.86 -31.56 -39.75
CA VAL A 4 7.47 -31.07 -38.43
C VAL A 4 8.65 -31.34 -37.50
N PRO A 5 9.14 -30.32 -36.75
CA PRO A 5 10.15 -30.53 -35.71
C PRO A 5 9.73 -31.64 -34.75
N ILE A 6 10.67 -32.47 -34.30
CA ILE A 6 10.38 -33.56 -33.34
C ILE A 6 10.01 -32.95 -31.99
N GLU A 7 10.59 -31.80 -31.68
CA GLU A 7 10.44 -31.03 -30.45
C GLU A 7 10.07 -29.58 -30.76
N SER A 8 9.37 -28.92 -29.85
CA SER A 8 9.03 -27.49 -29.96
C SER A 8 9.14 -26.80 -28.61
N CYS A 9 10.23 -27.04 -27.89
CA CYS A 9 10.46 -26.50 -26.54
C CYS A 9 10.37 -24.97 -26.48
N GLU A 10 10.78 -24.27 -27.54
CA GLU A 10 10.77 -22.81 -27.63
C GLU A 10 9.38 -22.18 -27.51
N GLN A 11 8.30 -22.99 -27.57
CA GLN A 11 6.93 -22.52 -27.36
C GLN A 11 6.63 -22.16 -25.90
N TYR A 12 7.42 -22.65 -24.93
CA TYR A 12 7.20 -22.42 -23.50
C TYR A 12 7.97 -21.19 -23.01
N GLY A 13 7.25 -20.19 -22.50
CA GLY A 13 7.83 -18.89 -22.14
C GLY A 13 8.39 -18.81 -20.72
N THR A 14 8.11 -19.81 -19.88
CA THR A 14 8.56 -19.85 -18.49
C THR A 14 9.11 -21.22 -18.10
N CYS A 15 9.97 -21.25 -17.08
CA CYS A 15 10.50 -22.50 -16.52
C CYS A 15 9.39 -23.45 -16.06
N GLY A 16 8.33 -22.89 -15.45
CA GLY A 16 7.17 -23.67 -15.00
C GLY A 16 6.42 -24.35 -16.14
N GLU A 17 6.11 -23.62 -17.22
CA GLU A 17 5.47 -24.19 -18.42
C GLU A 17 6.36 -25.22 -19.10
N CYS A 18 7.65 -24.90 -19.28
CA CYS A 18 8.65 -25.77 -19.90
C CYS A 18 8.71 -27.13 -19.22
N LEU A 19 8.85 -27.13 -17.89
CA LEU A 19 9.07 -28.34 -17.10
C LEU A 19 7.77 -29.03 -16.65
N SER A 20 6.61 -28.42 -16.86
CA SER A 20 5.28 -29.05 -16.67
C SER A 20 4.70 -29.65 -17.95
N SER A 21 5.30 -29.35 -19.11
CA SER A 21 4.90 -29.91 -20.41
C SER A 21 4.94 -31.43 -20.49
N GLY A 22 5.82 -32.07 -19.72
CA GLY A 22 6.07 -33.50 -19.76
C GLY A 22 6.89 -33.97 -20.97
N ASP A 23 7.40 -33.06 -21.81
CA ASP A 23 8.28 -33.40 -22.93
C ASP A 23 9.70 -33.71 -22.40
N PRO A 24 10.20 -34.95 -22.54
CA PRO A 24 11.51 -35.34 -22.01
C PRO A 24 12.69 -34.67 -22.71
N HIS A 25 12.49 -34.04 -23.87
CA HIS A 25 13.55 -33.33 -24.58
C HIS A 25 13.73 -31.89 -24.06
N CYS A 26 12.74 -31.35 -23.35
CA CYS A 26 12.73 -29.96 -22.95
C CYS A 26 13.27 -29.75 -21.54
N GLY A 27 14.11 -28.73 -21.39
CA GLY A 27 14.46 -28.18 -20.09
C GLY A 27 14.76 -26.68 -20.18
N TRP A 28 14.98 -26.07 -19.03
CA TRP A 28 15.09 -24.62 -18.92
C TRP A 28 16.56 -24.19 -18.86
N CYS A 29 17.00 -23.41 -19.84
CA CYS A 29 18.35 -22.83 -19.89
C CYS A 29 18.36 -21.55 -19.04
N VAL A 30 18.79 -21.68 -17.79
CA VAL A 30 18.53 -20.71 -16.71
C VAL A 30 19.00 -19.30 -17.04
N LEU A 31 20.24 -19.12 -17.48
CA LEU A 31 20.79 -17.79 -17.78
C LEU A 31 20.39 -17.24 -19.15
N HIS A 32 19.80 -18.06 -20.02
CA HIS A 32 19.33 -17.62 -21.34
C HIS A 32 17.82 -17.36 -21.36
N ASN A 33 17.09 -17.70 -20.30
CA ASN A 33 15.64 -17.49 -20.17
C ASN A 33 14.82 -18.17 -21.28
N ILE A 34 15.24 -19.37 -21.70
CA ILE A 34 14.59 -20.12 -22.79
C ILE A 34 14.39 -21.59 -22.41
N CYS A 35 13.29 -22.16 -22.91
CA CYS A 35 13.05 -23.59 -22.90
C CYS A 35 13.68 -24.22 -24.14
N SER A 36 14.60 -25.16 -23.97
CA SER A 36 15.36 -25.76 -25.06
C SER A 36 15.85 -27.17 -24.71
N GLU A 37 16.39 -27.87 -25.70
CA GLU A 37 17.15 -29.10 -25.44
C GLU A 37 18.44 -28.81 -24.69
N ARG A 38 18.90 -29.75 -23.87
CA ARG A 38 20.17 -29.65 -23.13
C ARG A 38 21.35 -29.27 -24.03
N ASN A 39 21.45 -29.85 -25.23
CA ASN A 39 22.55 -29.60 -26.17
C ASN A 39 22.51 -28.21 -26.82
N ARG A 40 21.36 -27.52 -26.78
CA ARG A 40 21.20 -26.14 -27.29
C ARG A 40 21.42 -25.09 -26.21
N CYS A 41 21.54 -25.50 -24.95
CA CYS A 41 21.83 -24.60 -23.84
C CYS A 41 23.35 -24.52 -23.61
N GLU A 42 23.91 -23.33 -23.83
CA GLU A 42 25.34 -23.09 -23.59
C GLU A 42 25.71 -23.36 -22.12
N ARG A 43 26.80 -24.12 -21.92
CA ARG A 43 27.32 -24.50 -20.59
C ARG A 43 26.33 -25.29 -19.73
N ALA A 44 25.38 -26.02 -20.32
CA ALA A 44 24.37 -26.81 -19.60
C ALA A 44 24.92 -27.88 -18.63
N ASP A 45 26.19 -28.28 -18.80
CA ASP A 45 26.86 -29.24 -17.91
C ASP A 45 27.34 -28.62 -16.59
N GLU A 46 27.33 -27.29 -16.47
CA GLU A 46 27.66 -26.59 -15.23
C GLU A 46 26.50 -26.63 -14.21
N PRO A 47 26.81 -26.59 -12.90
CA PRO A 47 25.78 -26.62 -11.86
C PRO A 47 24.73 -25.52 -12.04
N TYR A 48 23.45 -25.92 -11.96
CA TYR A 48 22.28 -25.03 -12.04
C TYR A 48 22.14 -24.20 -13.34
N ARG A 49 22.90 -24.49 -14.41
CA ARG A 49 22.71 -23.82 -15.71
C ARG A 49 21.54 -24.36 -16.53
N PHE A 50 21.18 -25.62 -16.30
CA PHE A 50 20.06 -26.26 -16.98
C PHE A 50 19.17 -26.96 -15.96
N ALA A 51 17.91 -26.52 -15.87
CA ALA A 51 16.91 -27.14 -15.03
C ALA A 51 16.12 -28.19 -15.82
N ALA A 52 16.06 -29.41 -15.29
CA ALA A 52 15.36 -30.55 -15.87
C ALA A 52 14.12 -30.97 -15.06
N SER A 53 13.90 -30.36 -13.89
CA SER A 53 12.76 -30.63 -13.04
C SER A 53 12.21 -29.35 -12.40
N LEU A 54 10.90 -29.32 -12.12
CA LEU A 54 10.19 -28.13 -11.65
C LEU A 54 10.80 -27.50 -10.38
N ASN A 55 11.39 -28.32 -9.51
CA ASN A 55 12.04 -27.87 -8.27
C ASN A 55 13.37 -27.12 -8.50
N GLN A 56 13.94 -27.19 -9.71
CA GLN A 56 15.16 -26.50 -10.12
C GLN A 56 14.88 -25.16 -10.82
N CYS A 57 13.60 -24.74 -10.94
CA CYS A 57 13.28 -23.40 -11.40
C CYS A 57 13.75 -22.36 -10.38
N VAL A 58 14.37 -21.29 -10.88
CA VAL A 58 14.85 -20.18 -10.07
C VAL A 58 13.72 -19.55 -9.26
N LYS A 59 13.99 -19.29 -7.98
CA LYS A 59 13.07 -18.54 -7.10
C LYS A 59 13.80 -17.34 -6.52
N ALA A 60 13.08 -16.23 -6.41
CA ALA A 60 13.59 -14.99 -5.83
C ALA A 60 12.67 -14.51 -4.70
N THR A 61 13.28 -14.03 -3.61
CA THR A 61 12.58 -13.32 -2.52
C THR A 61 13.28 -12.00 -2.26
N VAL A 62 12.51 -10.93 -2.08
CA VAL A 62 13.03 -9.57 -1.87
C VAL A 62 12.73 -9.15 -0.44
N TYR A 63 13.68 -8.46 0.19
CA TYR A 63 13.47 -7.82 1.48
C TYR A 63 14.14 -6.43 1.54
N PRO A 64 13.39 -5.37 1.91
CA PRO A 64 11.94 -5.33 2.04
C PRO A 64 11.25 -5.52 0.68
N ASP A 65 10.05 -6.11 0.67
CA ASP A 65 9.21 -6.28 -0.53
C ASP A 65 8.29 -5.07 -0.81
N SER A 66 8.30 -4.11 0.11
CA SER A 66 7.47 -2.92 0.09
C SER A 66 8.23 -1.69 0.61
N ILE A 67 8.08 -0.56 -0.08
CA ILE A 67 8.87 0.65 0.13
C ILE A 67 7.94 1.87 0.13
N ALA A 68 8.10 2.77 1.09
CA ALA A 68 7.38 4.04 1.09
C ALA A 68 7.91 4.94 -0.02
N VAL A 69 7.05 5.58 -0.82
CA VAL A 69 7.48 6.49 -1.90
C VAL A 69 8.29 7.69 -1.41
N SER A 70 8.14 8.05 -0.14
CA SER A 70 8.88 9.11 0.53
C SER A 70 10.28 8.68 1.01
N GLU A 71 10.60 7.39 0.93
CA GLU A 71 11.93 6.83 1.24
C GLU A 71 12.55 6.26 -0.05
N PRO A 72 13.13 7.12 -0.91
CA PRO A 72 13.81 6.66 -2.12
C PRO A 72 15.16 6.02 -1.81
N SER A 73 15.74 5.33 -2.80
CA SER A 73 17.09 4.75 -2.72
C SER A 73 17.30 3.74 -1.58
N VAL A 74 16.30 2.91 -1.31
CA VAL A 74 16.33 1.88 -0.27
C VAL A 74 17.11 0.65 -0.76
N PRO A 75 18.07 0.13 0.02
CA PRO A 75 18.77 -1.11 -0.31
C PRO A 75 17.85 -2.33 -0.13
N LEU A 76 17.70 -3.12 -1.18
CA LEU A 76 16.89 -4.34 -1.25
C LEU A 76 17.81 -5.56 -1.32
N LEU A 77 17.61 -6.49 -0.39
CA LEU A 77 18.27 -7.79 -0.41
C LEU A 77 17.41 -8.78 -1.20
N VAL A 78 17.88 -9.17 -2.38
CA VAL A 78 17.26 -10.20 -3.20
C VAL A 78 17.99 -11.52 -2.97
N LYS A 79 17.30 -12.50 -2.39
CA LYS A 79 17.82 -13.87 -2.25
C LYS A 79 17.29 -14.70 -3.40
N VAL A 80 18.20 -15.37 -4.09
CA VAL A 80 17.89 -16.28 -5.18
C VAL A 80 18.28 -17.72 -4.79
N SER A 81 17.59 -18.69 -5.39
CA SER A 81 17.85 -20.12 -5.22
C SER A 81 17.79 -20.81 -6.58
N ASP A 82 18.45 -21.98 -6.67
CA ASP A 82 18.53 -22.77 -7.90
C ASP A 82 19.19 -22.00 -9.06
N VAL A 83 20.19 -21.16 -8.74
CA VAL A 83 20.95 -20.33 -9.70
C VAL A 83 22.40 -20.82 -9.84
N PRO A 84 23.02 -20.65 -11.03
CA PRO A 84 24.45 -20.89 -11.22
C PRO A 84 25.29 -19.81 -10.53
N ASP A 85 26.62 -19.90 -10.66
CA ASP A 85 27.52 -18.84 -10.21
C ASP A 85 27.21 -17.51 -10.91
N LEU A 86 26.96 -16.47 -10.11
CA LEU A 86 26.58 -15.12 -10.56
C LEU A 86 27.75 -14.13 -10.52
N SER A 87 28.99 -14.62 -10.41
CA SER A 87 30.22 -13.81 -10.33
C SER A 87 30.45 -12.89 -11.54
N ALA A 88 29.89 -13.21 -12.71
CA ALA A 88 29.86 -12.32 -13.88
C ALA A 88 29.10 -11.01 -13.62
N GLY A 89 28.22 -11.00 -12.61
CA GLY A 89 27.46 -9.84 -12.16
C GLY A 89 26.00 -9.85 -12.62
N ILE A 90 25.19 -9.06 -11.91
CA ILE A 90 23.75 -8.90 -12.13
C ILE A 90 23.42 -7.41 -12.27
N THR A 91 22.48 -7.06 -13.14
CA THR A 91 21.79 -5.76 -13.10
C THR A 91 20.37 -5.93 -12.58
N CYS A 92 19.94 -4.99 -11.75
CA CYS A 92 18.59 -4.93 -11.19
C CYS A 92 17.80 -3.88 -11.95
N SER A 93 16.77 -4.30 -12.67
CA SER A 93 15.92 -3.42 -13.49
C SER A 93 14.54 -3.30 -12.84
N PHE A 94 14.16 -2.08 -12.49
CA PHE A 94 12.87 -1.77 -11.86
C PHE A 94 11.88 -1.28 -12.93
N GLY A 95 11.12 -2.19 -13.52
CA GLY A 95 10.22 -1.93 -14.64
C GLY A 95 10.95 -1.16 -15.75
N ASN A 96 10.39 -0.01 -16.13
CA ASN A 96 11.03 0.93 -17.05
C ASN A 96 11.60 2.17 -16.35
N LEU A 97 11.70 2.15 -15.01
CA LEU A 97 12.07 3.31 -14.20
C LEU A 97 13.58 3.51 -14.16
N THR A 98 14.31 2.48 -13.69
CA THR A 98 15.75 2.56 -13.49
C THR A 98 16.39 1.18 -13.61
N GLU A 99 17.62 1.13 -14.12
CA GLU A 99 18.49 -0.04 -14.03
C GLU A 99 19.73 0.31 -13.20
N VAL A 100 20.09 -0.55 -12.25
CA VAL A 100 21.23 -0.36 -11.34
C VAL A 100 22.08 -1.62 -11.29
N GLU A 101 23.35 -1.48 -10.91
CA GLU A 101 24.21 -2.63 -10.67
C GLU A 101 23.85 -3.32 -9.34
N GLY A 102 23.69 -4.64 -9.39
CA GLY A 102 23.48 -5.47 -8.20
C GLY A 102 24.82 -5.93 -7.62
N GLN A 103 25.01 -5.75 -6.31
CA GLN A 103 26.19 -6.29 -5.62
C GLN A 103 25.93 -7.76 -5.27
N VAL A 104 26.63 -8.66 -5.95
CA VAL A 104 26.46 -10.10 -5.81
C VAL A 104 27.36 -10.64 -4.69
N ASN A 105 26.77 -11.37 -3.76
CA ASN A 105 27.46 -12.15 -2.73
C ASN A 105 26.85 -13.55 -2.64
N GLY A 106 27.40 -14.48 -3.43
CA GLY A 106 26.84 -15.82 -3.57
C GLY A 106 25.43 -15.78 -4.15
N ASN A 107 24.44 -16.23 -3.36
CA ASN A 107 23.03 -16.24 -3.75
C ASN A 107 22.22 -15.02 -3.26
N GLN A 108 22.92 -13.99 -2.78
CA GLN A 108 22.34 -12.74 -2.31
C GLN A 108 22.79 -11.61 -3.21
N ILE A 109 21.84 -10.77 -3.62
CA ILE A 109 22.06 -9.66 -4.53
C ILE A 109 21.51 -8.42 -3.84
N LEU A 110 22.37 -7.43 -3.60
CA LEU A 110 21.95 -6.14 -3.06
C LEU A 110 21.67 -5.18 -4.22
N CYS A 111 20.42 -4.79 -4.38
CA CYS A 111 19.97 -3.79 -5.35
C CYS A 111 19.58 -2.50 -4.61
N VAL A 112 19.75 -1.33 -5.21
CA VAL A 112 19.22 -0.07 -4.65
C VAL A 112 17.95 0.31 -5.41
N SER A 113 16.87 0.61 -4.70
CA SER A 113 15.61 1.03 -5.31
C SER A 113 15.75 2.35 -6.08
N PRO A 114 14.78 2.72 -6.94
CA PRO A 114 14.82 3.97 -7.68
C PRO A 114 15.06 5.21 -6.80
N ALA A 115 15.77 6.20 -7.35
CA ALA A 115 15.99 7.49 -6.70
C ALA A 115 14.70 8.34 -6.70
N ALA A 116 14.66 9.41 -5.90
CA ALA A 116 13.46 10.25 -5.71
C ALA A 116 12.78 10.72 -7.02
N LYS A 117 13.57 10.98 -8.07
CA LYS A 117 13.08 11.43 -9.38
C LYS A 117 12.41 10.33 -10.23
N ASP A 118 12.71 9.06 -9.91
CA ASP A 118 12.29 7.88 -10.69
C ASP A 118 11.36 6.96 -9.88
N VAL A 119 10.94 7.39 -8.68
CA VAL A 119 9.92 6.67 -7.88
C VAL A 119 8.62 6.62 -8.67
N PRO A 120 7.93 5.46 -8.73
CA PRO A 120 6.69 5.33 -9.50
C PRO A 120 5.60 6.26 -8.97
N LEU A 121 4.80 6.79 -9.89
CA LEU A 121 3.56 7.49 -9.53
C LEU A 121 2.51 6.45 -9.12
N ILE A 122 1.89 6.67 -7.97
CA ILE A 122 0.75 5.86 -7.51
C ILE A 122 -0.54 6.44 -8.12
N PRO A 123 -1.40 5.62 -8.74
CA PRO A 123 -2.69 6.05 -9.26
C PRO A 123 -3.55 6.74 -8.21
N THR A 124 -4.38 7.72 -8.61
CA THR A 124 -5.17 8.54 -7.67
C THR A 124 -6.18 7.75 -6.83
N ASP A 125 -6.58 6.57 -7.29
CA ASP A 125 -7.54 5.66 -6.67
C ASP A 125 -6.87 4.54 -5.86
N GLN A 126 -5.54 4.54 -5.74
CA GLN A 126 -4.77 3.50 -5.05
C GLN A 126 -3.83 4.11 -4.00
N ASP A 127 -3.46 3.34 -2.99
CA ASP A 127 -2.45 3.69 -1.98
C ASP A 127 -1.07 3.08 -2.27
N TRP A 128 -0.97 2.25 -3.32
CA TRP A 128 0.27 1.63 -3.76
C TRP A 128 0.31 1.34 -5.26
N SER A 129 1.50 1.01 -5.76
CA SER A 129 1.74 0.54 -7.12
C SER A 129 2.84 -0.52 -7.13
N GLY A 130 2.62 -1.61 -7.86
CA GLY A 130 3.60 -2.68 -8.03
C GLY A 130 4.59 -2.37 -9.15
N VAL A 131 5.87 -2.59 -8.90
CA VAL A 131 6.93 -2.49 -9.92
C VAL A 131 7.60 -3.85 -10.06
N GLU A 132 7.67 -4.34 -11.29
CA GLU A 132 8.40 -5.56 -11.60
C GLU A 132 9.91 -5.33 -11.43
N LEU A 133 10.53 -6.04 -10.52
CA LEU A 133 11.98 -6.12 -10.37
C LEU A 133 12.51 -7.31 -11.16
N ARG A 134 13.29 -7.04 -12.21
CA ARG A 134 13.99 -8.04 -13.02
C ARG A 134 15.46 -8.09 -12.65
N LEU A 135 15.98 -9.30 -12.49
CA LEU A 135 17.43 -9.54 -12.38
C LEU A 135 17.95 -9.99 -13.73
N ASN A 136 18.86 -9.23 -14.33
CA ASN A 136 19.45 -9.58 -15.62
C ASN A 136 20.90 -10.04 -15.44
N SER A 137 21.27 -11.14 -16.11
CA SER A 137 22.62 -11.67 -16.09
C SER A 137 23.54 -10.81 -16.95
N LYS A 138 24.68 -10.36 -16.40
CA LYS A 138 25.72 -9.69 -17.21
C LYS A 138 26.46 -10.65 -18.14
N GLU A 139 26.37 -11.96 -17.90
CA GLU A 139 27.00 -12.96 -18.77
C GLU A 139 26.28 -13.09 -20.11
N THR A 140 24.94 -13.13 -20.09
CA THR A 140 24.11 -13.40 -21.28
C THR A 140 23.31 -12.18 -21.74
N GLY A 141 23.20 -11.15 -20.89
CA GLY A 141 22.31 -10.00 -21.11
C GLY A 141 20.82 -10.33 -20.97
N GLN A 142 20.46 -11.55 -20.56
CA GLN A 142 19.07 -12.00 -20.45
C GLN A 142 18.54 -11.91 -19.02
N MET A 143 17.22 -11.83 -18.89
CA MET A 143 16.52 -11.85 -17.61
C MET A 143 16.63 -13.23 -16.96
N LEU A 144 17.12 -13.29 -15.73
CA LEU A 144 17.25 -14.52 -14.94
C LEU A 144 15.93 -14.87 -14.24
N ILE A 145 15.33 -13.87 -13.59
CA ILE A 145 14.07 -14.00 -12.84
C ILE A 145 13.46 -12.61 -12.64
N SER A 146 12.14 -12.56 -12.49
CA SER A 146 11.44 -11.36 -12.06
C SER A 146 10.56 -11.60 -10.83
N THR A 147 10.30 -10.52 -10.10
CA THR A 147 9.46 -10.48 -8.90
C THR A 147 8.82 -9.10 -8.78
N GLU A 148 7.97 -8.88 -7.79
CA GLU A 148 7.29 -7.60 -7.57
C GLU A 148 7.83 -6.90 -6.33
N VAL A 149 8.04 -5.58 -6.43
CA VAL A 149 8.30 -4.68 -5.30
C VAL A 149 7.19 -3.64 -5.25
N LYS A 150 6.60 -3.45 -4.07
CA LYS A 150 5.44 -2.55 -3.91
C LYS A 150 5.87 -1.19 -3.39
N PHE A 151 5.44 -0.13 -4.07
CA PHE A 151 5.65 1.24 -3.63
C PHE A 151 4.35 1.80 -3.06
N TYR A 152 4.33 2.24 -1.81
CA TYR A 152 3.12 2.70 -1.14
C TYR A 152 3.24 4.14 -0.64
N ASN A 153 2.11 4.84 -0.51
CA ASN A 153 2.05 6.21 -0.02
C ASN A 153 0.99 6.36 1.07
N CYS A 154 1.42 6.30 2.32
CA CYS A 154 0.53 6.52 3.46
C CYS A 154 -0.19 7.88 3.41
N SER A 155 0.42 8.91 2.82
CA SER A 155 -0.13 10.28 2.84
C SER A 155 -1.44 10.43 2.06
N VAL A 156 -1.83 9.45 1.25
CA VAL A 156 -3.13 9.48 0.55
C VAL A 156 -4.30 9.30 1.52
N HIS A 157 -4.07 8.60 2.65
CA HIS A 157 -5.11 8.37 3.66
C HIS A 157 -5.36 9.63 4.48
N GLN A 158 -6.56 10.19 4.34
CA GLN A 158 -6.98 11.42 5.03
C GLN A 158 -7.68 11.17 6.38
N LEU A 159 -8.00 9.92 6.69
CA LEU A 159 -8.74 9.49 7.88
C LEU A 159 -7.94 8.41 8.63
N CYS A 160 -8.11 8.34 9.94
CA CYS A 160 -7.29 7.47 10.79
C CYS A 160 -7.53 6.00 10.46
N LEU A 161 -8.80 5.58 10.39
CA LEU A 161 -9.20 4.22 10.08
C LEU A 161 -8.70 3.78 8.71
N SER A 162 -8.74 4.67 7.71
CA SER A 162 -8.18 4.37 6.39
C SER A 162 -6.65 4.18 6.44
N CYS A 163 -5.96 5.00 7.23
CA CYS A 163 -4.51 4.93 7.40
C CYS A 163 -4.06 3.63 8.07
N VAL A 164 -4.64 3.29 9.24
CA VAL A 164 -4.19 2.15 10.04
C VAL A 164 -4.70 0.80 9.52
N ASN A 165 -5.76 0.80 8.70
CA ASN A 165 -6.24 -0.39 8.01
C ASN A 165 -5.58 -0.59 6.63
N SER A 166 -4.61 0.23 6.24
CA SER A 166 -3.84 0.00 5.01
C SER A 166 -3.15 -1.36 5.08
N ALA A 167 -2.95 -1.99 3.92
CA ALA A 167 -2.17 -3.22 3.80
C ALA A 167 -0.68 -2.99 4.12
N PHE A 168 -0.24 -1.74 4.15
CA PHE A 168 1.13 -1.33 4.44
C PHE A 168 1.28 -0.80 5.86
N ARG A 169 2.53 -0.70 6.30
CA ARG A 169 2.87 -0.23 7.64
C ARG A 169 2.76 1.29 7.74
N CYS A 170 1.53 1.78 7.79
CA CYS A 170 1.20 3.18 7.98
C CYS A 170 0.86 3.49 9.45
N HIS A 171 1.05 4.75 9.83
CA HIS A 171 0.84 5.27 11.17
C HIS A 171 0.07 6.58 11.09
N TRP A 172 -0.92 6.76 11.96
CA TRP A 172 -1.67 8.00 12.03
C TRP A 172 -1.12 8.91 13.12
N CYS A 173 -0.83 10.16 12.77
CA CYS A 173 -0.40 11.19 13.70
C CYS A 173 -1.61 12.00 14.19
N LYS A 174 -2.23 11.56 15.29
CA LYS A 174 -3.47 12.11 15.87
C LYS A 174 -3.53 13.64 15.94
N TYR A 175 -2.44 14.30 16.37
CA TYR A 175 -2.43 15.76 16.53
C TYR A 175 -2.00 16.54 15.29
N ARG A 176 -1.32 15.88 14.33
CA ARG A 176 -1.01 16.46 13.01
C ARG A 176 -2.11 16.19 11.99
N ASN A 177 -3.04 15.27 12.32
CA ASN A 177 -4.14 14.83 11.48
C ASN A 177 -3.67 14.39 10.08
N LEU A 178 -2.65 13.54 10.03
CA LEU A 178 -2.09 12.99 8.80
C LEU A 178 -1.62 11.55 8.99
N CYS A 179 -1.55 10.83 7.88
CA CYS A 179 -1.01 9.48 7.80
C CYS A 179 0.44 9.50 7.29
N THR A 180 1.31 8.66 7.84
CA THR A 180 2.75 8.61 7.52
C THR A 180 3.30 7.20 7.67
N HIS A 181 4.37 6.87 6.93
CA HIS A 181 5.13 5.62 7.12
C HIS A 181 6.12 5.75 8.30
N ASP A 182 6.57 6.97 8.62
CA ASP A 182 7.53 7.23 9.68
C ASP A 182 6.84 7.78 10.94
N PRO A 183 6.71 6.98 12.02
CA PRO A 183 6.09 7.42 13.26
C PRO A 183 6.91 8.49 13.99
N SER A 184 8.20 8.65 13.67
CA SER A 184 9.06 9.69 14.23
C SER A 184 8.60 11.10 13.84
N SER A 185 7.97 11.23 12.67
CA SER A 185 7.41 12.48 12.15
C SER A 185 6.17 13.00 12.90
N CYS A 186 5.56 12.20 13.80
CA CYS A 186 4.46 12.67 14.64
C CYS A 186 4.94 13.64 15.73
N SER A 187 4.07 14.56 16.17
CA SER A 187 4.42 15.59 17.16
C SER A 187 4.98 15.04 18.48
N PHE A 188 4.42 13.94 19.00
CA PHE A 188 4.85 13.27 20.23
C PHE A 188 4.35 11.83 20.26
N GLN A 189 4.88 11.03 21.19
CA GLN A 189 4.64 9.59 21.25
C GLN A 189 3.17 9.24 21.53
N GLU A 190 2.47 9.95 22.43
CA GLU A 190 1.04 9.68 22.69
C GLU A 190 0.12 10.03 21.51
N GLY A 191 0.64 10.69 20.48
CA GLY A 191 -0.08 11.02 19.24
C GLY A 191 0.01 9.96 18.15
N ARG A 192 0.77 8.89 18.36
CA ARG A 192 0.99 7.84 17.36
C ARG A 192 -0.11 6.79 17.49
N VAL A 193 -0.79 6.52 16.38
CA VAL A 193 -1.85 5.51 16.30
C VAL A 193 -1.45 4.48 15.26
N ASN A 194 -1.43 3.21 15.68
CA ASN A 194 -1.02 2.05 14.87
C ASN A 194 -2.10 0.96 14.79
N ALA A 195 -3.21 1.13 15.51
CA ALA A 195 -4.32 0.18 15.54
C ALA A 195 -5.66 0.92 15.40
N SER A 196 -6.65 0.25 14.81
CA SER A 196 -7.98 0.83 14.58
C SER A 196 -8.74 1.16 15.86
N GLU A 197 -8.49 0.44 16.97
CA GLU A 197 -9.15 0.75 18.25
C GLU A 197 -8.71 2.09 18.84
N ASP A 198 -7.48 2.51 18.51
CA ASP A 198 -6.85 3.73 19.00
C ASP A 198 -7.19 4.97 18.15
N CYS A 199 -7.90 4.78 17.03
CA CYS A 199 -8.32 5.89 16.17
C CYS A 199 -9.34 6.81 16.88
N PRO A 200 -9.20 8.14 16.70
CA PRO A 200 -10.26 9.09 17.06
C PRO A 200 -11.48 8.84 16.18
N GLN A 201 -12.57 8.38 16.79
CA GLN A 201 -13.77 8.00 16.06
C GLN A 201 -15.03 8.28 16.88
N LEU A 202 -16.14 8.57 16.20
CA LEU A 202 -17.46 8.62 16.81
C LEU A 202 -17.95 7.20 17.09
N VAL A 203 -18.78 7.07 18.13
CA VAL A 203 -19.38 5.80 18.53
C VAL A 203 -20.89 5.98 18.61
N ARG A 204 -21.67 5.02 18.11
CA ARG A 204 -23.12 5.05 18.23
C ARG A 204 -23.56 5.27 19.66
N SER A 205 -24.53 6.15 19.80
CA SER A 205 -25.40 6.25 20.97
C SER A 205 -26.83 5.90 20.58
N GLU A 206 -27.76 6.17 21.48
CA GLU A 206 -29.18 6.28 21.12
C GLU A 206 -29.35 7.28 19.96
N GLU A 207 -30.42 7.08 19.19
CA GLU A 207 -30.76 7.88 18.03
C GLU A 207 -30.88 9.37 18.41
N ILE A 208 -30.28 10.23 17.61
CA ILE A 208 -30.20 11.66 17.89
C ILE A 208 -31.39 12.35 17.24
N LEU A 209 -32.43 12.61 18.02
CA LEU A 209 -33.64 13.29 17.54
C LEU A 209 -33.54 14.79 17.76
N ILE A 210 -33.57 15.57 16.67
CA ILE A 210 -33.49 17.04 16.69
C ILE A 210 -34.81 17.61 16.14
N PRO A 211 -35.71 18.13 17.00
CA PRO A 211 -36.93 18.76 16.54
C PRO A 211 -36.63 20.05 15.76
N ALA A 212 -37.35 20.25 14.65
CA ALA A 212 -37.19 21.43 13.83
C ALA A 212 -37.56 22.71 14.60
N GLY A 213 -36.70 23.72 14.55
CA GLY A 213 -36.90 25.02 15.19
C GLY A 213 -36.70 25.04 16.71
N GLU A 214 -36.45 23.90 17.36
CA GLU A 214 -36.13 23.87 18.79
C GLU A 214 -34.63 24.04 19.03
N VAL A 215 -34.30 24.87 20.02
CA VAL A 215 -32.92 25.07 20.46
C VAL A 215 -32.51 23.93 21.39
N LYS A 216 -31.65 23.02 20.90
CA LYS A 216 -31.13 21.89 21.70
C LYS A 216 -29.63 21.68 21.49
N PRO A 217 -28.91 21.20 22.53
CA PRO A 217 -27.57 20.68 22.36
C PRO A 217 -27.62 19.25 21.80
N ILE A 218 -26.53 18.83 21.16
CA ILE A 218 -26.36 17.46 20.65
C ILE A 218 -25.15 16.85 21.33
N THR A 219 -25.36 15.82 22.14
CA THR A 219 -24.28 15.10 22.84
C THR A 219 -23.91 13.85 22.07
N LEU A 220 -22.62 13.66 21.79
CA LEU A 220 -22.10 12.52 21.06
C LEU A 220 -21.09 11.75 21.92
N LYS A 221 -21.09 10.43 21.72
CA LYS A 221 -20.06 9.54 22.24
C LYS A 221 -18.97 9.35 21.18
N ALA A 222 -17.74 9.18 21.65
CA ALA A 222 -16.57 9.02 20.81
C ALA A 222 -15.52 8.16 21.52
N ARG A 223 -14.40 7.93 20.84
CA ARG A 223 -13.16 7.37 21.40
C ARG A 223 -11.99 8.25 20.99
N ASN A 224 -10.98 8.29 21.86
CA ASN A 224 -9.67 8.85 21.58
C ASN A 224 -9.65 10.26 20.97
N LEU A 225 -10.63 11.12 21.30
CA LEU A 225 -10.68 12.49 20.79
C LEU A 225 -9.42 13.28 21.19
N PRO A 226 -8.71 13.90 20.23
CA PRO A 226 -7.53 14.71 20.52
C PRO A 226 -7.87 15.93 21.38
N GLN A 227 -6.98 16.25 22.32
CA GLN A 227 -6.99 17.56 22.94
C GLN A 227 -6.28 18.54 21.98
N PRO A 228 -6.96 19.60 21.47
CA PRO A 228 -6.33 20.57 20.60
C PRO A 228 -5.08 21.17 21.27
N GLN A 229 -3.97 21.21 20.53
CA GLN A 229 -2.69 21.73 20.99
C GLN A 229 -2.60 23.25 20.83
N SER A 230 -1.50 23.86 21.27
CA SER A 230 -1.26 25.29 21.09
C SER A 230 -1.37 25.68 19.61
N GLY A 231 -2.16 26.71 19.31
CA GLY A 231 -2.44 27.17 17.95
C GLY A 231 -3.52 26.38 17.20
N GLN A 232 -4.09 25.32 17.79
CA GLN A 232 -5.19 24.56 17.18
C GLN A 232 -6.55 25.00 17.73
N ARG A 233 -7.54 25.12 16.84
CA ARG A 233 -8.92 25.47 17.22
C ARG A 233 -9.68 24.27 17.79
N GLY A 234 -10.75 24.56 18.54
CA GLY A 234 -11.64 23.57 19.14
C GLY A 234 -12.48 22.80 18.13
N TYR A 235 -13.49 22.11 18.66
CA TYR A 235 -14.39 21.26 17.89
C TYR A 235 -15.58 22.06 17.33
N GLU A 236 -16.11 21.60 16.21
CA GLU A 236 -17.34 22.05 15.59
C GLU A 236 -18.13 20.83 15.08
N CYS A 237 -19.44 20.92 15.13
CA CYS A 237 -20.36 20.00 14.49
C CYS A 237 -20.81 20.60 13.17
N VAL A 238 -20.76 19.81 12.11
CA VAL A 238 -21.18 20.22 10.76
C VAL A 238 -22.31 19.31 10.29
N LEU A 239 -23.49 19.90 10.16
CA LEU A 239 -24.70 19.23 9.67
C LEU A 239 -24.95 19.66 8.22
N HIS A 240 -25.20 18.70 7.34
CA HIS A 240 -25.50 18.95 5.92
C HIS A 240 -27.00 18.77 5.66
N ILE A 241 -27.75 19.86 5.73
CA ILE A 241 -29.21 19.85 5.60
C ILE A 241 -29.57 20.41 4.22
N GLN A 242 -30.12 19.56 3.34
CA GLN A 242 -30.61 19.95 2.00
C GLN A 242 -29.60 20.78 1.18
N GLY A 243 -28.31 20.45 1.27
CA GLY A 243 -27.24 21.15 0.56
C GLY A 243 -26.69 22.40 1.26
N VAL A 244 -27.18 22.73 2.46
CA VAL A 244 -26.66 23.81 3.31
C VAL A 244 -25.88 23.21 4.48
N SER A 245 -24.64 23.65 4.66
CA SER A 245 -23.79 23.25 5.79
C SER A 245 -24.00 24.19 6.98
N HIS A 246 -24.49 23.64 8.09
CA HIS A 246 -24.61 24.35 9.37
C HIS A 246 -23.43 23.97 10.27
N ARG A 247 -22.59 24.94 10.61
CA ARG A 247 -21.47 24.76 11.55
C ARG A 247 -21.83 25.31 12.92
N VAL A 248 -21.70 24.48 13.95
CA VAL A 248 -21.97 24.87 15.34
C VAL A 248 -20.76 24.50 16.18
N THR A 249 -20.31 25.43 17.04
CA THR A 249 -19.19 25.14 17.95
C THR A 249 -19.53 23.99 18.88
N ALA A 250 -18.52 23.20 19.25
CA ALA A 250 -18.68 22.04 20.10
C ALA A 250 -17.62 22.00 21.20
N LEU A 251 -18.01 21.46 22.36
CA LEU A 251 -17.16 21.31 23.52
C LEU A 251 -16.78 19.83 23.67
N ARG A 252 -15.47 19.55 23.68
CA ARG A 252 -14.93 18.24 24.05
C ARG A 252 -14.81 18.17 25.56
N PHE A 253 -15.62 17.31 26.20
CA PHE A 253 -15.54 17.10 27.65
C PHE A 253 -14.33 16.26 28.04
N ASN A 254 -14.06 15.20 27.27
CA ASN A 254 -12.96 14.26 27.49
C ASN A 254 -12.63 13.53 26.18
N SER A 255 -11.82 12.46 26.25
CA SER A 255 -11.47 11.67 25.07
C SER A 255 -12.65 10.88 24.47
N SER A 256 -13.79 10.78 25.16
CA SER A 256 -14.93 9.95 24.76
C SER A 256 -16.26 10.68 24.61
N SER A 257 -16.30 12.00 24.74
CA SER A 257 -17.54 12.78 24.59
C SER A 257 -17.29 14.19 24.07
N VAL A 258 -18.16 14.60 23.14
CA VAL A 258 -18.23 15.94 22.57
C VAL A 258 -19.69 16.38 22.51
N GLN A 259 -19.96 17.67 22.71
CA GLN A 259 -21.31 18.22 22.63
C GLN A 259 -21.35 19.48 21.78
N CYS A 260 -22.20 19.47 20.75
CA CYS A 260 -22.53 20.64 19.96
C CYS A 260 -23.34 21.61 20.83
N GLN A 261 -23.02 22.90 20.74
CA GLN A 261 -23.73 23.94 21.47
C GLN A 261 -25.20 24.06 21.02
N ASN A 262 -25.99 24.75 21.84
CA ASN A 262 -27.39 25.03 21.58
C ASN A 262 -27.59 25.71 20.21
N SER A 263 -28.30 25.03 19.31
CA SER A 263 -28.69 25.56 18.02
C SER A 263 -30.07 25.01 17.64
N SER A 264 -30.73 25.67 16.70
CA SER A 264 -31.98 25.21 16.10
C SER A 264 -31.78 25.04 14.60
N TYR A 265 -32.36 23.98 14.05
CA TYR A 265 -32.24 23.64 12.64
C TYR A 265 -33.62 23.62 12.00
N LEU A 266 -33.69 24.02 10.74
CA LEU A 266 -34.90 24.00 9.94
C LEU A 266 -34.57 23.30 8.62
N TYR A 267 -35.54 22.58 8.07
CA TYR A 267 -35.46 22.02 6.74
C TYR A 267 -36.74 22.38 5.99
N GLU A 268 -36.62 22.67 4.70
CA GLU A 268 -37.75 23.03 3.86
C GLU A 268 -38.43 21.77 3.32
N GLY A 269 -39.64 21.49 3.78
CA GLY A 269 -40.45 20.41 3.22
C GLY A 269 -41.48 19.88 4.19
N MET A 270 -42.70 20.42 4.16
CA MET A 270 -43.85 19.92 4.93
C MET A 270 -44.31 18.50 4.55
N LYS A 271 -43.54 17.74 3.74
CA LYS A 271 -43.91 16.44 3.19
C LYS A 271 -43.19 15.25 3.84
N ILE A 272 -42.21 15.49 4.71
CA ILE A 272 -41.42 14.44 5.37
C ILE A 272 -41.38 14.77 6.86
N SER A 273 -41.72 13.81 7.72
CA SER A 273 -41.70 14.00 9.19
C SER A 273 -40.29 13.86 9.77
N GLU A 274 -39.45 13.05 9.14
CA GLU A 274 -38.10 12.71 9.59
C GLU A 274 -37.14 12.80 8.40
N LEU A 275 -36.00 13.45 8.61
CA LEU A 275 -34.97 13.64 7.61
C LEU A 275 -33.63 13.20 8.22
N PRO A 276 -33.00 12.10 7.75
CA PRO A 276 -31.64 11.77 8.14
C PRO A 276 -30.68 12.83 7.59
N VAL A 277 -29.72 13.26 8.40
CA VAL A 277 -28.82 14.37 8.07
C VAL A 277 -27.38 13.91 8.19
N ASP A 278 -26.60 14.07 7.13
CA ASP A 278 -25.18 13.75 7.22
C ASP A 278 -24.47 14.66 8.23
N PHE A 279 -23.82 14.01 9.18
CA PHE A 279 -23.22 14.63 10.34
C PHE A 279 -21.71 14.39 10.36
N SER A 280 -20.94 15.43 10.66
CA SER A 280 -19.50 15.34 10.86
C SER A 280 -19.05 16.17 12.05
N VAL A 281 -18.10 15.64 12.80
CA VAL A 281 -17.38 16.40 13.83
C VAL A 281 -16.03 16.79 13.26
N VAL A 282 -15.76 18.10 13.25
CA VAL A 282 -14.49 18.65 12.81
C VAL A 282 -13.78 19.35 13.96
N TRP A 283 -12.47 19.39 13.93
CA TRP A 283 -11.67 20.20 14.84
C TRP A 283 -10.57 20.91 14.09
N ASN A 284 -9.99 21.95 14.69
CA ASN A 284 -9.02 22.82 14.02
C ASN A 284 -9.51 23.45 12.69
N GLY A 285 -10.83 23.44 12.44
CA GLY A 285 -11.49 23.97 11.25
C GLY A 285 -11.72 22.97 10.11
N ASN A 286 -10.84 21.99 9.91
CA ASN A 286 -10.90 21.05 8.78
C ASN A 286 -10.51 19.60 9.11
N PHE A 287 -10.13 19.27 10.34
CA PHE A 287 -9.77 17.91 10.72
C PHE A 287 -11.03 17.14 11.08
N ILE A 288 -11.44 16.22 10.20
CA ILE A 288 -12.65 15.42 10.35
C ILE A 288 -12.34 14.23 11.29
N ILE A 289 -13.23 13.97 12.24
CA ILE A 289 -13.20 12.76 13.08
C ILE A 289 -13.89 11.63 12.34
N ASP A 290 -13.30 10.43 12.37
CA ASP A 290 -13.84 9.25 11.70
C ASP A 290 -15.25 8.91 12.24
N ASN A 291 -16.18 8.61 11.33
CA ASN A 291 -17.56 8.22 11.63
C ASN A 291 -17.85 6.83 11.02
N PRO A 292 -17.24 5.75 11.55
CA PRO A 292 -17.33 4.42 10.93
C PRO A 292 -18.75 3.87 10.84
N GLU A 293 -19.65 4.29 11.72
CA GLU A 293 -21.04 3.84 11.75
C GLU A 293 -21.99 4.76 10.97
N ASN A 294 -21.46 5.78 10.27
CA ASN A 294 -22.24 6.77 9.54
C ASN A 294 -23.42 7.30 10.37
N ILE A 295 -23.12 7.78 11.59
CA ILE A 295 -24.12 8.43 12.45
C ILE A 295 -24.70 9.62 11.67
N GLN A 296 -26.03 9.63 11.53
CA GLN A 296 -26.88 10.61 10.83
C GLN A 296 -27.90 11.22 11.78
#